data_AF-A0A4U6XJT2-F1
#
_entry.id   AF-A0A4U6XJT2-F1
#
_cell.length_a   1.000
_cell.length_b   1.000
_cell.length_c   1.000
_cell.angle_alpha   90.00
_cell.angle_beta   90.00
_cell.angle_gamma   90.00
#
_symmetry.space_group_name_H-M   'P 1'
#
loop_
_entity.id
_entity.type
_entity.pdbx_description
1 polymer ?
#
loop_
_entity_poly.entity_id
_entity_poly.type
_entity_poly.pdbx_seq_one_letter_code
_entity_poly.pdbx_strand_id
1 'polypeptide(L)' 'MAKPKEYLSTANALMFNGGIVTIDNDGKVSLRQKGQGKKIELVNADSETAVSDYVKQRAQGAYIASVCQPEAAFDLSTAA' A
#
# COMPACT_ATOMS: atom_id res chain seq x y z
N MET A 1 22.22 10.25 13.70
CA MET A 1 22.02 8.97 14.42
C MET A 1 21.11 8.09 13.58
N ALA A 2 21.48 6.84 13.32
CA ALA A 2 20.64 5.90 12.59
C ALA A 2 19.51 5.37 13.49
N LYS A 3 18.37 4.98 12.90
CA LYS A 3 17.30 4.31 13.65
C LYS A 3 17.81 2.97 14.21
N PRO A 4 17.33 2.54 15.40
CA PRO A 4 17.61 1.21 15.93
C PRO A 4 17.22 0.11 14.94
N LYS A 5 17.97 -0.99 14.92
CA LYS A 5 17.60 -2.18 14.14
C LYS A 5 16.41 -2.87 14.81
N GLU A 6 15.41 -3.22 14.02
CA GLU A 6 14.26 -4.01 14.45
C GLU A 6 14.30 -5.38 13.76
N TYR A 7 13.83 -6.41 14.45
CA TYR A 7 13.82 -7.79 13.94
C TYR A 7 12.39 -8.30 13.81
N LEU A 8 12.11 -8.96 12.68
CA LEU A 8 10.82 -9.59 12.43
C LEU A 8 10.69 -10.85 13.29
N SER A 9 9.56 -10.98 13.99
CA SER A 9 9.19 -12.21 14.69
C SER A 9 7.68 -12.41 14.65
N THR A 10 7.19 -13.58 15.06
CA THR A 10 5.75 -13.85 15.12
C THR A 10 5.02 -12.92 16.10
N ALA A 11 5.73 -12.38 17.10
CA ALA A 11 5.23 -11.39 18.05
C ALA A 11 5.50 -9.94 17.64
N ASN A 12 6.42 -9.69 16.69
CA ASN A 12 6.85 -8.35 16.30
C ASN A 12 6.78 -8.14 14.78
N ALA A 13 5.77 -7.39 14.35
CA ALA A 13 5.61 -6.97 12.97
C ALA A 13 6.49 -5.76 12.67
N LEU A 14 7.04 -5.67 11.46
CA LEU A 14 7.89 -4.55 11.03
C LEU A 14 7.14 -3.58 10.12
N MET A 15 7.45 -2.29 10.26
CA MET A 15 7.02 -1.26 9.32
C MET A 15 8.04 -1.16 8.18
N PHE A 16 7.60 -1.34 6.94
CA PHE A 16 8.47 -1.28 5.77
C PHE A 16 7.76 -0.58 4.61
N ASN A 17 8.31 0.55 4.13
CA ASN A 17 7.79 1.31 2.98
C ASN A 17 6.27 1.57 3.00
N GLY A 18 5.69 1.87 4.17
CA GLY A 18 4.25 2.13 4.32
C GLY A 18 3.38 0.86 4.45
N GLY A 19 3.98 -0.32 4.35
CA GLY A 19 3.38 -1.61 4.66
C GLY A 19 3.82 -2.15 6.03
N ILE A 20 3.20 -3.26 6.41
CA ILE A 20 3.44 -4.03 7.62
C ILE A 20 3.89 -5.42 7.18
N VAL A 21 5.10 -5.80 7.56
CA VAL A 21 5.66 -7.14 7.35
C VAL A 21 5.35 -7.98 8.59
N THR A 22 4.77 -9.16 8.38
CA THR A 22 4.48 -10.15 9.43
C THR A 22 5.03 -11.50 9.04
N ILE A 23 5.40 -12.31 10.02
CA ILE A 23 5.73 -13.73 9.84
C ILE A 23 4.78 -14.55 10.71
N ASP A 24 4.25 -15.66 10.20
CA ASP A 24 3.44 -16.58 10.99
C ASP A 24 4.28 -17.72 11.60
N ASN A 25 3.63 -18.61 12.35
CA ASN A 25 4.30 -19.74 13.00
C ASN A 25 4.81 -20.80 12.01
N ASP A 26 4.34 -20.80 10.77
CA ASP A 26 4.81 -21.68 9.69
C ASP A 26 6.03 -21.07 8.95
N GLY A 27 6.44 -19.86 9.35
CA GLY A 27 7.53 -19.12 8.73
C GLY A 27 7.13 -18.36 7.47
N LYS A 28 5.83 -18.27 7.15
CA LYS A 28 5.35 -17.54 5.98
C LYS A 28 5.42 -16.04 6.25
N VAL A 29 6.16 -15.34 5.40
CA VAL A 29 6.25 -13.86 5.43
C VAL A 29 5.16 -13.26 4.56
N SER A 30 4.47 -12.25 5.08
CA SER A 30 3.44 -11.50 4.37
C SER A 30 3.66 -10.00 4.53
N LEU A 31 3.37 -9.24 3.48
CA LEU A 31 3.39 -7.78 3.45
C LEU A 31 1.96 -7.28 3.21
N ARG A 32 1.48 -6.39 4.08
CA ARG A 32 0.16 -5.76 3.94
C ARG A 32 0.24 -4.25 4.03
N GLN A 33 -0.52 -3.54 3.22
CA GLN A 33 -0.67 -2.10 3.33
C GLN A 33 -1.25 -1.66 4.70
N LYS A 34 -0.76 -0.55 5.26
CA LYS A 34 -1.25 -0.01 6.54
C LYS A 34 -2.56 0.77 6.36
N GLY A 35 -3.67 0.05 6.17
CA GLY A 35 -5.01 0.63 6.19
C GLY A 35 -5.30 1.68 5.09
N GLN A 36 -4.43 1.81 4.09
CA GLN A 36 -4.59 2.80 3.00
C GLN A 36 -5.80 2.49 2.13
N GLY A 37 -6.14 1.20 1.96
CA GLY A 37 -7.39 0.79 1.29
C GLY A 37 -8.66 1.35 1.91
N LYS A 38 -8.65 1.74 3.19
CA LYS A 38 -9.81 2.39 3.84
C LYS A 38 -10.05 3.83 3.38
N LYS A 39 -9.07 4.43 2.67
CA LYS A 39 -9.18 5.78 2.12
C LYS A 39 -9.76 5.81 0.72
N ILE A 40 -9.90 4.64 0.09
CA ILE A 40 -10.56 4.54 -1.21
C ILE A 40 -12.06 4.76 -1.00
N GLU A 41 -12.61 5.69 -1.75
CA GLU A 41 -14.03 6.05 -1.72
C GLU A 41 -14.64 5.91 -3.11
N LEU A 42 -15.95 5.68 -3.15
CA LEU A 42 -16.69 5.68 -4.42
C LEU A 42 -16.75 7.11 -4.97
N VAL A 43 -16.54 7.25 -6.27
CA VAL A 43 -16.69 8.53 -6.96
C VAL A 43 -18.14 8.68 -7.41
N ASN A 44 -18.76 9.80 -7.03
CA ASN A 44 -20.05 10.18 -7.60
C ASN A 44 -19.83 10.73 -9.01
N ALA A 45 -20.31 10.00 -10.02
CA ALA A 45 -20.13 10.37 -11.43
C ALA A 45 -20.88 11.66 -11.81
N ASP A 46 -21.94 12.00 -11.08
CA ASP A 46 -22.78 13.18 -11.32
C ASP A 46 -22.23 14.45 -10.64
N SER A 47 -21.14 14.35 -9.88
CA SER A 47 -20.50 15.50 -9.23
C SER A 47 -19.71 16.35 -10.23
N GLU A 48 -19.71 17.68 -10.07
CA GLU A 48 -18.82 18.58 -10.82
C GLU A 48 -17.33 18.24 -10.60
N THR A 49 -17.00 17.59 -9.49
CA THR A 49 -15.64 17.14 -9.13
C THR A 49 -15.31 15.71 -9.54
N ALA A 50 -16.20 15.01 -10.26
CA ALA A 50 -16.07 13.59 -10.57
C ALA A 50 -14.72 13.22 -11.19
N VAL A 51 -14.23 14.03 -12.14
CA VAL A 51 -12.94 13.79 -12.81
C VAL A 51 -11.76 13.89 -11.83
N SER A 52 -11.71 14.94 -11.01
CA SER A 52 -10.64 15.12 -10.02
C SER A 52 -10.69 14.04 -8.94
N ASP A 53 -11.88 13.65 -8.51
CA ASP A 53 -12.07 12.61 -7.51
C ASP A 53 -11.64 11.24 -8.07
N TYR A 54 -11.97 10.93 -9.32
CA TYR A 54 -11.48 9.73 -10.00
C TYR A 54 -9.95 9.67 -10.06
N VAL A 55 -9.29 10.76 -10.46
CA VAL A 55 -7.81 10.82 -10.50
C VAL A 55 -7.22 10.60 -9.11
N LYS A 56 -7.81 11.21 -8.07
CA LYS A 56 -7.40 11.02 -6.68
C LYS A 56 -7.54 9.57 -6.23
N GLN A 57 -8.66 8.92 -6.51
CA GLN A 57 -8.87 7.51 -6.16
C GLN A 57 -7.91 6.57 -6.92
N ARG A 58 -7.66 6.84 -8.22
CA ARG A 58 -6.68 6.10 -9.02
C ARG A 58 -5.27 6.22 -8.45
N ALA A 59 -4.85 7.42 -8.05
CA ALA A 59 -3.55 7.65 -7.42
C ALA A 59 -3.40 6.91 -6.07
N GLN A 60 -4.46 6.88 -5.26
CA GLN A 60 -4.47 6.11 -4.02
C GLN A 60 -4.36 4.60 -4.29
N GLY A 61 -5.10 4.07 -5.27
CA GLY A 61 -4.99 2.68 -5.68
C GLY A 61 -3.58 2.31 -6.15
N ALA A 62 -2.95 3.16 -6.96
CA ALA A 62 -1.57 2.98 -7.43
C ALA A 62 -0.57 2.95 -6.26
N TYR A 63 -0.73 3.83 -5.26
CA TYR A 63 0.10 3.83 -4.06
C TYR A 63 -0.02 2.53 -3.25
N ILE A 64 -1.23 1.99 -3.14
CA ILE A 64 -1.47 0.72 -2.43
C ILE A 64 -0.78 -0.45 -3.14
N ALA A 65 -0.87 -0.48 -4.47
CA ALA A 65 -0.20 -1.49 -5.29
C ALA A 65 1.32 -1.41 -5.13
N SER A 66 1.90 -0.20 -5.18
CA SER A 66 3.35 -0.01 -5.06
C SER A 66 3.93 -0.35 -3.69
N VAL A 67 3.15 -0.19 -2.63
CA VAL A 67 3.53 -0.61 -1.27
C VAL A 67 3.64 -2.14 -1.15
N CYS A 68 2.77 -2.89 -1.83
CA CYS A 68 2.70 -4.35 -1.66
C CYS A 68 3.45 -5.13 -2.75
N GLN A 69 3.61 -4.55 -3.95
CA GLN A 69 4.30 -5.17 -5.09
C GLN A 69 5.05 -4.08 -5.88
N PRO A 70 6.24 -3.68 -5.42
CA PRO A 70 7.04 -2.66 -6.11
C PRO A 70 7.37 -3.03 -7.56
N GLU A 71 7.49 -4.32 -7.90
CA GLU A 71 7.66 -4.77 -9.29
C GLU A 71 6.39 -4.55 -10.14
N ALA A 72 5.19 -4.74 -9.59
CA ALA A 72 3.92 -4.47 -10.30
C ALA A 72 3.66 -2.96 -10.52
N ALA A 73 4.24 -2.11 -9.67
CA ALA A 73 4.18 -0.65 -9.85
C ALA A 73 5.03 -0.16 -11.04
N PHE A 74 6.08 -0.90 -11.41
CA PHE A 74 6.87 -0.60 -12.60
C PHE A 74 6.05 -0.80 -13.89
N ASP A 75 5.33 -1.91 -13.98
CA ASP A 75 4.43 -2.19 -15.11
C ASP A 75 3.30 -1.15 -15.19
N LEU A 76 2.74 -0.75 -14.04
CA LEU A 76 1.73 0.31 -13.97
C LEU A 76 2.28 1.68 -14.43
N SER A 77 3.52 2.01 -14.12
CA SER A 77 4.17 3.26 -14.55
C SER A 77 4.47 3.28 -16.05
N THR A 78 4.71 2.11 -16.65
CA THR A 78 4.98 2.00 -18.10
C THR A 78 3.69 2.09 -18.92
N ALA A 79 2.56 1.69 -18.33
CA ALA A 79 1.23 1.73 -18.95
C ALA A 79 0.44 3.03 -18.70
N ALA A 80 1.00 4.00 -17.94
CA ALA A 80 0.34 5.23 -17.52
C ALA A 80 0.56 6.42 -18.47
#